data_AF-A0A925YBH4-F1
#
_entry.id   AF-A0A925YBH4-F1
#
_cell.length_a   1.000
_cell.length_b   1.000
_cell.length_c   1.000
_cell.angle_alpha   90.00
_cell.angle_beta   90.00
_cell.angle_gamma   90.00
#
_symmetry.space_group_name_H-M   'P 1'
#
loop_
_entity.id
_entity.type
_entity.pdbx_description
1 polymer ?
#
loop_
_entity_poly.entity_id
_entity_poly.type
_entity_poly.pdbx_seq_one_letter_code
_entity_poly.pdbx_strand_id
1 'polypeptide(L)'
;TANLLARDLGLPLSLDAAIAGLSNLSPRQIDVGAMNGRIYLHKIVVGFAPGVALQREKMRERKGLAATVEFLRYFAGKITKPRSVTLDVTIGEGPCVTRRLRSIAVANNTYDEGLGRIFARKRLDRGVFGVYLIHRFTLADLLRLSAGMLIGRWRRDAALAIETARHVEIAGRQISVQAMIDGEVDTVDMPLRFDIRPAALTVLAPIVAVEGSQDSADGGLPRGAPPAMATA
;
A
#
# COMPACT_ATOMS: atom_id res chain seq x y z
N THR A 1 2.24 -0.77 -17.51
CA THR A 1 1.70 0.01 -16.38
C THR A 1 1.11 -0.96 -15.36
N ALA A 2 1.12 -0.65 -14.06
CA ALA A 2 0.76 -1.61 -13.02
C ALA A 2 -0.72 -1.56 -12.58
N ASN A 3 -1.47 -0.51 -12.98
CA ASN A 3 -2.90 -0.31 -12.72
C ASN A 3 -3.34 -0.74 -11.31
N LEU A 4 -2.58 -0.33 -10.29
CA LEU A 4 -2.74 -0.85 -8.91
C LEU A 4 -4.09 -0.46 -8.30
N LEU A 5 -4.57 0.75 -8.56
CA LEU A 5 -5.91 1.17 -8.10
C LEU A 5 -7.02 0.33 -8.74
N ALA A 6 -6.92 0.02 -10.03
CA ALA A 6 -7.89 -0.86 -10.70
C ALA A 6 -7.90 -2.26 -10.05
N ARG A 7 -6.72 -2.78 -9.68
CA ARG A 7 -6.62 -4.05 -8.94
C ARG A 7 -7.27 -3.99 -7.56
N ASP A 8 -7.03 -2.92 -6.80
CA ASP A 8 -7.64 -2.73 -5.48
C ASP A 8 -9.17 -2.57 -5.56
N LEU A 9 -9.67 -1.98 -6.65
CA LEU A 9 -11.10 -1.86 -6.93
C LEU A 9 -11.70 -3.16 -7.49
N GLY A 10 -10.90 -4.18 -7.81
CA GLY A 10 -11.38 -5.41 -8.44
C GLY A 10 -11.79 -5.23 -9.91
N LEU A 11 -11.35 -4.15 -10.56
CA LEU A 11 -11.64 -3.90 -11.97
C LEU A 11 -10.83 -4.83 -12.89
N PRO A 12 -11.44 -5.31 -13.99
CA PRO A 12 -10.69 -6.00 -15.03
C PRO A 12 -9.54 -5.13 -15.56
N LEU A 13 -8.37 -5.74 -15.79
CA LEU A 13 -7.20 -5.04 -16.33
C LEU A 13 -7.21 -4.95 -17.85
N SER A 14 -8.02 -5.78 -18.51
CA SER A 14 -8.31 -5.66 -19.94
C SER A 14 -9.31 -4.54 -20.16
N LEU A 15 -9.02 -3.66 -21.12
CA LEU A 15 -9.90 -2.55 -21.47
C LEU A 15 -11.26 -3.07 -21.96
N ASP A 16 -11.26 -4.08 -22.83
CA ASP A 16 -12.48 -4.67 -23.39
C ASP A 16 -13.38 -5.25 -22.29
N ALA A 17 -12.76 -5.94 -21.32
CA ALA A 17 -13.50 -6.51 -20.19
C ALA A 17 -14.03 -5.43 -19.23
N ALA A 18 -13.27 -4.35 -19.03
CA ALA A 18 -13.72 -3.23 -18.20
C ALA A 18 -14.90 -2.47 -18.85
N ILE A 19 -14.86 -2.28 -20.18
CA ILE A 19 -15.95 -1.66 -20.94
C ILE A 19 -17.19 -2.55 -20.94
N ALA A 20 -17.03 -3.85 -21.22
CA ALA A 20 -18.15 -4.80 -21.23
C ALA A 20 -18.83 -4.92 -19.85
N GLY A 21 -18.07 -4.75 -18.77
CA GLY A 21 -18.57 -4.81 -17.39
C GLY A 21 -19.12 -3.50 -16.83
N LEU A 22 -19.12 -2.39 -17.59
CA LEU A 22 -19.44 -1.06 -17.08
C LEU A 22 -20.84 -0.98 -16.45
N SER A 23 -21.82 -1.66 -17.03
CA SER A 23 -23.20 -1.72 -16.53
C SER A 23 -23.34 -2.41 -15.17
N ASN A 24 -22.34 -3.21 -14.77
CA ASN A 24 -22.32 -3.94 -13.50
C ASN A 24 -21.54 -3.19 -12.40
N LEU A 25 -21.08 -1.98 -12.69
CA LEU A 25 -20.37 -1.15 -11.72
C LEU A 25 -21.34 -0.28 -10.94
N SER A 26 -21.02 -0.05 -9.67
CA SER A 26 -21.77 0.82 -8.78
C SER A 26 -20.88 1.97 -8.28
N PRO A 27 -21.44 3.15 -8.01
CA PRO A 27 -20.70 4.22 -7.35
C PRO A 27 -20.20 3.77 -5.97
N ARG A 28 -18.90 3.93 -5.74
CA ARG A 28 -18.23 3.66 -4.47
C ARG A 28 -17.39 4.87 -4.09
N GLN A 29 -17.53 5.33 -2.85
CA GLN A 29 -16.67 6.38 -2.32
C GLN A 29 -15.37 5.79 -1.80
N ILE A 30 -14.26 6.47 -2.10
CA ILE A 30 -12.92 6.12 -1.62
C ILE A 30 -12.23 7.36 -1.05
N ASP A 31 -11.31 7.12 -0.12
CA ASP A 31 -10.46 8.15 0.44
C ASP A 31 -9.46 8.65 -0.60
N VAL A 32 -9.04 9.89 -0.40
CA VAL A 32 -8.05 10.55 -1.24
C VAL A 32 -6.93 11.09 -0.35
N GLY A 33 -5.68 10.82 -0.73
CA GLY A 33 -4.53 11.48 -0.11
C GLY A 33 -4.23 12.81 -0.78
N ALA A 34 -3.88 13.82 0.01
CA ALA A 34 -3.33 15.07 -0.48
C ALA A 34 -1.91 15.25 0.08
N MET A 35 -0.96 15.64 -0.77
CA MET A 35 0.39 16.06 -0.38
C MET A 35 0.60 17.49 -0.88
N ASN A 36 0.83 18.45 0.02
CA ASN A 36 0.97 19.87 -0.32
C ASN A 36 -0.16 20.38 -1.25
N GLY A 37 -1.39 19.90 -1.02
CA GLY A 37 -2.56 20.19 -1.85
C GLY A 37 -2.72 19.35 -3.12
N ARG A 38 -1.67 18.64 -3.59
CA ARG A 38 -1.74 17.73 -4.74
C ARG A 38 -2.32 16.38 -4.36
N ILE A 39 -3.29 15.92 -5.13
CA ILE A 39 -4.00 14.66 -4.89
C ILE A 39 -3.18 13.44 -5.36
N TYR A 40 -3.24 12.34 -4.60
CA TYR A 40 -2.78 11.01 -4.97
C TYR A 40 -3.72 9.93 -4.42
N LEU A 41 -3.78 8.76 -5.08
CA LEU A 41 -4.75 7.69 -4.78
C LEU A 41 -4.11 6.42 -4.21
N HIS A 42 -2.84 6.16 -4.52
CA HIS A 42 -2.19 4.93 -4.14
C HIS A 42 -1.10 5.17 -3.09
N LYS A 43 0.02 5.78 -3.46
CA LYS A 43 1.12 6.06 -2.52
C LYS A 43 2.07 7.13 -3.02
N ILE A 44 2.73 7.76 -2.06
CA ILE A 44 3.92 8.58 -2.29
C ILE A 44 5.12 7.90 -1.65
N VAL A 45 6.24 7.80 -2.36
CA VAL A 45 7.48 7.18 -1.86
C VAL A 45 8.67 8.10 -2.04
N VAL A 46 9.40 8.36 -0.95
CA VAL A 46 10.66 9.12 -0.96
C VAL A 46 11.82 8.19 -0.62
N GLY A 47 13.00 8.46 -1.20
CA GLY A 47 14.24 7.73 -0.94
C GLY A 47 14.64 6.77 -2.06
N PHE A 48 14.72 5.48 -1.77
CA PHE A 48 15.26 4.48 -2.70
C PHE A 48 14.45 4.33 -4.00
N ALA A 49 13.12 4.32 -3.91
CA ALA A 49 12.25 3.91 -5.02
C ALA A 49 12.27 4.81 -6.27
N PRO A 50 12.25 6.16 -6.17
CA PRO A 50 12.25 7.05 -7.34
C PRO A 50 13.41 6.78 -8.32
N GLY A 51 14.63 6.58 -7.81
CA GLY A 51 15.78 6.30 -8.67
C GLY A 51 15.69 4.98 -9.44
N VAL A 52 15.05 3.96 -8.85
CA VAL A 52 14.80 2.67 -9.52
C VAL A 52 13.73 2.80 -10.59
N ALA A 53 12.66 3.55 -10.33
CA ALA A 53 11.61 3.78 -11.32
C ALA A 53 12.11 4.58 -12.53
N LEU A 54 12.87 5.66 -12.31
CA LEU A 54 13.49 6.43 -13.40
C LEU A 54 14.38 5.57 -14.28
N GLN A 55 15.19 4.68 -13.67
CA GLN A 55 16.01 3.77 -14.46
C GLN A 55 15.17 2.77 -15.26
N ARG A 56 14.11 2.22 -14.65
CA ARG A 56 13.18 1.31 -15.33
C ARG A 56 12.52 1.99 -16.52
N GLU A 57 12.11 3.24 -16.38
CA GLU A 57 11.48 4.02 -17.43
C GLU A 57 12.43 4.28 -18.60
N LYS A 58 13.67 4.70 -18.33
CA LYS A 58 14.73 4.87 -19.36
C LYS A 58 15.01 3.59 -20.15
N MET A 59 14.77 2.44 -19.54
CA MET A 59 15.03 1.13 -20.15
C MET A 59 13.76 0.50 -20.73
N ARG A 60 12.61 1.17 -20.68
CA ARG A 60 11.29 0.59 -21.04
C ARG A 60 11.21 0.15 -22.50
N GLU A 61 11.90 0.84 -23.40
CA GLU A 61 11.94 0.52 -24.84
C GLU A 61 12.99 -0.53 -25.19
N ARG A 62 13.94 -0.81 -24.28
CA ARG A 62 14.98 -1.81 -24.47
C ARG A 62 14.43 -3.18 -24.09
N LYS A 63 14.52 -4.15 -25.01
CA LYS A 63 14.07 -5.53 -24.81
C LYS A 63 15.25 -6.51 -24.82
N GLY A 64 15.07 -7.68 -24.20
CA GLY A 64 16.03 -8.78 -24.22
C GLY A 64 16.91 -8.89 -22.97
N LEU A 65 17.68 -9.99 -22.92
CA LEU A 65 18.49 -10.37 -21.76
C LEU A 65 19.49 -9.29 -21.33
N ALA A 66 20.10 -8.57 -22.28
CA ALA A 66 21.05 -7.50 -22.00
C ALA A 66 20.40 -6.35 -21.20
N ALA A 67 19.19 -5.94 -21.57
CA ALA A 67 18.44 -4.91 -20.84
C ALA A 67 18.08 -5.39 -19.43
N THR A 68 17.68 -6.67 -19.27
CA THR A 68 17.42 -7.26 -17.96
C THR A 68 18.66 -7.28 -17.08
N VAL A 69 19.82 -7.68 -17.62
CA VAL A 69 21.08 -7.74 -16.87
C VAL A 69 21.56 -6.33 -16.49
N GLU A 70 21.45 -5.35 -17.40
CA GLU A 70 21.80 -3.96 -17.11
C GLU A 70 20.93 -3.38 -15.98
N PHE A 71 19.62 -3.62 -16.01
CA PHE A 71 18.70 -3.21 -14.95
C PHE A 71 19.04 -3.89 -13.61
N LEU A 72 19.30 -5.20 -13.64
CA LEU A 72 19.63 -5.97 -12.44
C LEU A 72 20.95 -5.49 -11.82
N ARG A 73 21.96 -5.18 -12.65
CA ARG A 73 23.24 -4.63 -12.20
C ARG A 73 23.06 -3.25 -11.57
N TYR A 74 22.24 -2.38 -12.16
CA TYR A 74 21.90 -1.08 -11.58
C TYR A 74 21.23 -1.24 -10.21
N PHE A 75 20.22 -2.12 -10.15
CA PHE A 75 19.46 -2.39 -8.94
C PHE A 75 20.35 -2.97 -7.82
N ALA A 76 21.21 -3.95 -8.15
CA ALA A 76 22.19 -4.51 -7.23
C ALA A 76 23.18 -3.45 -6.71
N GLY A 77 23.63 -2.53 -7.58
CA GLY A 77 24.47 -1.40 -7.19
C GLY A 77 23.79 -0.47 -6.18
N LYS A 78 22.49 -0.21 -6.36
CA LYS A 78 21.70 0.61 -5.41
C LYS A 78 21.47 -0.07 -4.07
N ILE A 79 21.37 -1.40 -4.04
CA ILE A 79 21.21 -2.18 -2.80
C ILE A 79 22.52 -2.33 -2.05
N THR A 80 23.63 -2.52 -2.75
CA THR A 80 24.96 -2.70 -2.14
C THR A 80 25.54 -1.39 -1.61
N LYS A 81 25.23 -0.25 -2.24
CA LYS A 81 25.57 1.09 -1.74
C LYS A 81 24.30 1.92 -1.49
N PRO A 82 23.49 1.55 -0.49
CA PRO A 82 22.24 2.23 -0.25
C PRO A 82 22.55 3.64 0.26
N ARG A 83 21.86 4.65 -0.26
CA ARG A 83 21.86 6.00 0.31
C ARG A 83 20.81 6.07 1.42
N SER A 84 21.10 6.81 2.49
CA SER A 84 20.15 7.09 3.54
C SER A 84 19.74 8.55 3.46
N VAL A 85 18.48 8.84 3.72
CA VAL A 85 17.95 10.20 3.88
C VAL A 85 17.65 10.39 5.36
N THR A 86 18.08 11.51 5.92
CA THR A 86 17.71 11.93 7.27
C THR A 86 16.54 12.89 7.13
N LEU A 87 15.40 12.54 7.73
CA LEU A 87 14.15 13.27 7.65
C LEU A 87 13.59 13.48 9.05
N ASP A 88 12.98 14.63 9.27
CA ASP A 88 12.20 14.91 10.47
C ASP A 88 10.76 14.48 10.15
N VAL A 89 10.26 13.50 10.89
CA VAL A 89 8.98 12.84 10.58
C VAL A 89 8.03 12.98 11.75
N THR A 90 6.87 13.57 11.48
CA THR A 90 5.75 13.70 12.42
C THR A 90 4.59 12.84 11.91
N ILE A 91 4.06 11.96 12.74
CA ILE A 91 2.99 11.01 12.38
C ILE A 91 1.83 11.23 13.35
N GLY A 92 0.71 11.73 12.82
CA GLY A 92 -0.45 12.14 13.62
C GLY A 92 -0.07 13.21 14.65
N GLU A 93 -0.57 13.05 15.88
CA GLU A 93 -0.26 13.91 17.02
C GLU A 93 1.04 13.52 17.76
N GLY A 94 1.85 12.65 17.16
CA GLY A 94 3.12 12.21 17.74
C GLY A 94 4.19 13.31 17.73
N PRO A 95 5.29 13.14 18.49
CA PRO A 95 6.40 14.08 18.43
C PRO A 95 7.08 14.05 17.06
N CYS A 96 7.67 15.18 16.68
CA CYS A 96 8.58 15.22 15.54
C CYS A 96 9.86 14.45 15.89
N VAL A 97 10.18 13.41 15.12
CA VAL A 97 11.36 12.56 15.34
C VAL A 97 12.25 12.57 14.11
N THR A 98 13.52 12.91 14.29
CA THR A 98 14.54 12.76 13.25
C THR A 98 14.83 11.28 13.01
N ARG A 99 14.53 10.79 11.81
CA ARG A 99 14.75 9.39 11.41
C ARG A 99 15.73 9.31 10.23
N ARG A 100 16.68 8.39 10.33
CA ARG A 100 17.57 8.02 9.22
C ARG A 100 16.99 6.81 8.49
N LEU A 101 16.49 7.03 7.28
CA LEU A 101 15.72 6.06 6.51
C LEU A 101 16.37 5.76 5.16
N ARG A 102 16.12 4.58 4.61
CA ARG A 102 16.41 4.23 3.21
C ARG A 102 15.30 4.65 2.29
N SER A 103 14.07 4.47 2.76
CA SER A 103 12.86 4.89 2.08
C SER A 103 11.75 5.11 3.09
N ILE A 104 10.86 6.04 2.77
CA ILE A 104 9.58 6.20 3.45
C ILE A 104 8.49 6.18 2.39
N ALA A 105 7.40 5.47 2.68
CA ALA A 105 6.21 5.47 1.82
C ALA A 105 4.99 5.85 2.64
N VAL A 106 4.19 6.77 2.12
CA VAL A 106 2.88 7.16 2.67
C VAL A 106 1.83 6.64 1.70
N ALA A 107 1.17 5.54 2.06
CA ALA A 107 0.10 4.95 1.28
C ALA A 107 -1.25 5.51 1.73
N ASN A 108 -2.12 5.79 0.77
CA ASN A 108 -3.53 6.07 1.06
C ASN A 108 -4.18 4.75 1.49
N ASN A 109 -4.62 4.63 2.74
CA ASN A 109 -5.00 3.34 3.35
C ASN A 109 -3.83 2.35 3.53
N THR A 110 -3.92 1.51 4.55
CA THR A 110 -2.92 0.48 4.84
C THR A 110 -3.07 -0.73 3.91
N TYR A 111 -1.95 -1.26 3.43
CA TYR A 111 -1.89 -2.56 2.75
C TYR A 111 -2.29 -3.71 3.68
N ASP A 112 -3.04 -4.66 3.13
CA ASP A 112 -3.44 -5.87 3.83
C ASP A 112 -2.39 -6.98 3.67
N GLU A 113 -2.33 -7.87 4.66
CA GLU A 113 -1.54 -9.10 4.59
C GLU A 113 -2.35 -10.25 3.98
N GLY A 114 -1.64 -11.20 3.39
CA GLY A 114 -2.21 -12.43 2.85
C GLY A 114 -1.28 -13.09 1.83
N LEU A 115 -1.43 -14.41 1.68
CA LEU A 115 -0.65 -15.20 0.73
C LEU A 115 -0.82 -14.63 -0.69
N GLY A 116 0.29 -14.31 -1.37
CA GLY A 116 0.27 -13.71 -2.71
C GLY A 116 -0.28 -12.28 -2.81
N ARG A 117 -0.64 -11.62 -1.69
CA ARG A 117 -1.12 -10.24 -1.68
C ARG A 117 0.04 -9.26 -1.58
N ILE A 118 0.46 -8.77 -2.74
CA ILE A 118 1.54 -7.79 -2.85
C ILE A 118 0.91 -6.42 -3.12
N PHE A 119 1.06 -5.48 -2.16
CA PHE A 119 0.50 -4.12 -2.24
C PHE A 119 -1.02 -4.05 -2.46
N ALA A 120 -1.78 -5.04 -1.98
CA ALA A 120 -3.24 -5.07 -2.13
C ALA A 120 -3.94 -4.42 -0.92
N ARG A 121 -5.06 -3.73 -1.19
CA ARG A 121 -5.94 -3.12 -0.17
C ARG A 121 -7.37 -3.62 -0.38
N LYS A 122 -7.98 -4.23 0.63
CA LYS A 122 -9.41 -4.59 0.63
C LYS A 122 -10.30 -3.35 0.82
N ARG A 123 -9.80 -2.39 1.60
CA ARG A 123 -10.52 -1.18 1.97
C ARG A 123 -9.75 0.06 1.52
N LEU A 124 -10.47 0.95 0.86
CA LEU A 124 -9.99 2.24 0.36
C LEU A 124 -10.67 3.41 1.10
N ASP A 125 -11.35 3.13 2.21
CA ASP A 125 -12.24 4.02 2.97
C ASP A 125 -11.95 3.99 4.50
N ARG A 126 -10.72 3.67 4.91
CA ARG A 126 -10.34 3.61 6.34
C ARG A 126 -10.09 4.99 6.93
N GLY A 127 -9.96 6.03 6.12
CA GLY A 127 -9.71 7.40 6.53
C GLY A 127 -8.36 7.58 7.24
N VAL A 128 -7.39 6.70 7.00
CA VAL A 128 -6.02 6.78 7.54
C VAL A 128 -4.97 6.45 6.48
N PHE A 129 -3.79 7.04 6.61
CA PHE A 129 -2.59 6.66 5.87
C PHE A 129 -1.91 5.45 6.51
N GLY A 130 -1.29 4.62 5.66
CA GLY A 130 -0.26 3.67 6.08
C GLY A 130 1.12 4.27 5.85
N VAL A 131 1.88 4.51 6.90
CA VAL A 131 3.25 5.03 6.85
C VAL A 131 4.23 3.88 7.01
N TYR A 132 5.04 3.65 5.97
CA TYR A 132 5.98 2.55 5.89
C TYR A 132 7.40 3.10 5.92
N LEU A 133 8.14 2.81 6.99
CA LEU A 133 9.50 3.31 7.19
C LEU A 133 10.50 2.17 7.04
N ILE A 134 11.43 2.32 6.10
CA ILE A 134 12.49 1.33 5.85
C ILE A 134 13.80 1.89 6.39
N HIS A 135 14.29 1.32 7.49
CA HIS A 135 15.54 1.75 8.15
C HIS A 135 16.78 1.07 7.55
N ARG A 136 16.61 -0.19 7.14
CA ARG A 136 17.66 -1.02 6.52
C ARG A 136 17.10 -1.66 5.26
N PHE A 137 17.93 -1.73 4.22
CA PHE A 137 17.53 -2.31 2.93
C PHE A 137 18.75 -2.97 2.29
N THR A 138 19.18 -4.08 2.89
CA THR A 138 20.24 -4.93 2.35
C THR A 138 19.68 -5.97 1.36
N LEU A 139 20.57 -6.68 0.64
CA LEU A 139 20.13 -7.79 -0.22
C LEU A 139 19.44 -8.89 0.59
N ALA A 140 19.92 -9.17 1.81
CA ALA A 140 19.29 -10.11 2.72
C ALA A 140 17.89 -9.65 3.14
N ASP A 141 17.73 -8.35 3.47
CA ASP A 141 16.42 -7.77 3.79
C ASP A 141 15.47 -7.84 2.59
N LEU A 142 15.96 -7.57 1.38
CA LEU A 142 15.17 -7.69 0.16
C LEU A 142 14.69 -9.12 -0.06
N LEU A 143 15.58 -10.10 0.04
CA LEU A 143 15.23 -11.52 -0.13
C LEU A 143 14.22 -11.95 0.94
N ARG A 144 14.44 -11.56 2.20
CA ARG A 144 13.57 -11.86 3.34
C ARG A 144 12.20 -11.22 3.20
N LEU A 145 12.13 -9.94 2.82
CA LEU A 145 10.88 -9.23 2.54
C LEU A 145 10.15 -9.86 1.35
N SER A 146 10.87 -10.23 0.28
CA SER A 146 10.28 -10.88 -0.90
C SER A 146 9.68 -12.24 -0.55
N ALA A 147 10.39 -13.05 0.24
CA ALA A 147 9.87 -14.31 0.78
C ALA A 147 8.68 -14.09 1.72
N GLY A 148 8.76 -13.08 2.60
CA GLY A 148 7.68 -12.67 3.48
C GLY A 148 6.43 -12.23 2.73
N MET A 149 6.58 -11.51 1.60
CA MET A 149 5.46 -11.13 0.73
C MET A 149 4.81 -12.35 0.05
N LEU A 150 5.61 -13.34 -0.38
CA LEU A 150 5.08 -14.59 -0.95
C LEU A 150 4.26 -15.38 0.09
N ILE A 151 4.76 -15.48 1.31
CA ILE A 151 4.11 -16.21 2.43
C ILE A 151 3.05 -15.35 3.14
N GLY A 152 2.92 -14.07 2.77
CA GLY A 152 1.92 -13.15 3.32
C GLY A 152 2.21 -12.61 4.73
N ARG A 153 3.46 -12.69 5.20
CA ARG A 153 3.92 -12.25 6.54
C ARG A 153 5.07 -11.25 6.43
N TRP A 154 4.80 -10.06 5.92
CA TRP A 154 5.83 -9.03 5.67
C TRP A 154 5.71 -7.82 6.61
N ARG A 155 4.55 -7.59 7.24
CA ARG A 155 4.32 -6.43 8.13
C ARG A 155 5.09 -6.52 9.44
N ARG A 156 5.52 -7.71 9.84
CA ARG A 156 6.31 -7.95 11.07
C ARG A 156 7.83 -7.98 10.82
N ASP A 157 8.26 -7.60 9.63
CA ASP A 157 9.68 -7.60 9.29
C ASP A 157 10.44 -6.51 10.05
N ALA A 158 11.55 -6.87 10.72
CA ALA A 158 12.37 -5.93 11.50
C ALA A 158 12.97 -4.76 10.68
N ALA A 159 13.05 -4.89 9.34
CA ALA A 159 13.51 -3.82 8.46
C ALA A 159 12.43 -2.75 8.19
N LEU A 160 11.17 -3.05 8.53
CA LEU A 160 10.00 -2.27 8.21
C LEU A 160 9.24 -1.87 9.49
N ALA A 161 9.12 -0.57 9.71
CA ALA A 161 8.14 -0.05 10.68
C ALA A 161 6.88 0.38 9.93
N ILE A 162 5.72 0.05 10.49
CA ILE A 162 4.42 0.43 9.95
C ILE A 162 3.67 1.22 11.01
N GLU A 163 3.30 2.44 10.67
CA GLU A 163 2.52 3.33 11.51
C GLU A 163 1.27 3.79 10.73
N THR A 164 0.25 4.26 11.44
CA THR A 164 -0.99 4.76 10.82
C THR A 164 -1.35 6.12 11.39
N ALA A 165 -1.72 7.05 10.52
CA ALA A 165 -2.14 8.39 10.93
C ALA A 165 -3.06 9.05 9.90
N ARG A 166 -3.78 10.09 10.32
CA ARG A 166 -4.60 10.93 9.42
C ARG A 166 -3.81 12.09 8.82
N HIS A 167 -2.80 12.55 9.55
CA HIS A 167 -1.89 13.60 9.15
C HIS A 167 -0.45 13.09 9.26
N VAL A 168 0.41 13.45 8.30
CA VAL A 168 1.84 13.14 8.34
C VAL A 168 2.59 14.36 7.83
N GLU A 169 3.65 14.76 8.51
CA GLU A 169 4.59 15.76 8.00
C GLU A 169 5.97 15.13 7.85
N ILE A 170 6.59 15.35 6.70
CA ILE A 170 7.97 14.94 6.41
C ILE A 170 8.75 16.21 6.07
N ALA A 171 9.62 16.62 6.97
CA ALA A 171 10.53 17.73 6.81
C ALA A 171 11.98 17.25 6.64
N GLY A 172 12.84 18.12 6.15
CA GLY A 172 14.25 17.83 5.95
C GLY A 172 15.03 19.07 5.57
N ARG A 173 16.36 18.97 5.55
CA ARG A 173 17.25 20.11 5.24
C ARG A 173 17.20 20.56 3.78
N GLN A 174 16.63 19.75 2.88
CA GLN A 174 16.60 20.01 1.45
C GLN A 174 15.35 20.84 1.13
N ILE A 175 15.46 21.76 0.15
CA ILE A 175 14.32 22.58 -0.28
C ILE A 175 13.31 21.74 -1.08
N SER A 176 13.79 20.74 -1.82
CA SER A 176 12.95 19.81 -2.59
C SER A 176 13.54 18.41 -2.61
N VAL A 177 12.70 17.41 -2.91
CA VAL A 177 13.08 15.99 -2.95
C VAL A 177 12.41 15.29 -4.13
N GLN A 178 13.07 14.27 -4.68
CA GLN A 178 12.42 13.36 -5.62
C GLN A 178 11.47 12.41 -4.87
N ALA A 179 10.21 12.41 -5.28
CA ALA A 179 9.18 11.54 -4.79
C ALA A 179 8.57 10.74 -5.95
N MET A 180 8.16 9.51 -5.66
CA MET A 180 7.35 8.72 -6.57
C MET A 180 5.89 8.84 -6.16
N ILE A 181 5.08 9.51 -6.98
CA ILE A 181 3.67 9.78 -6.75
C ILE A 181 2.88 8.84 -7.66
N ASP A 182 2.14 7.90 -7.09
CA ASP A 182 1.33 6.90 -7.81
C ASP A 182 2.05 6.10 -8.92
N GLY A 183 3.38 6.05 -8.84
CA GLY A 183 4.25 5.34 -9.78
C GLY A 183 5.01 6.23 -10.77
N GLU A 184 4.69 7.52 -10.82
CA GLU A 184 5.42 8.53 -11.59
C GLU A 184 6.43 9.24 -10.68
N VAL A 185 7.59 9.63 -11.23
CA VAL A 185 8.63 10.30 -10.44
C VAL A 185 8.60 11.78 -10.71
N ASP A 186 8.53 12.56 -9.63
CA ASP A 186 8.47 14.01 -9.68
C ASP A 186 9.33 14.64 -8.58
N THR A 187 9.67 15.92 -8.73
CA THR A 187 10.36 16.71 -7.70
C THR A 187 9.34 17.57 -6.96
N VAL A 188 9.34 17.47 -5.63
CA VAL A 188 8.36 18.13 -4.77
C VAL A 188 9.05 18.95 -3.69
N ASP A 189 8.45 20.09 -3.35
CA ASP A 189 9.00 21.00 -2.35
C ASP A 189 8.75 20.50 -0.92
N MET A 190 9.73 20.71 -0.06
CA MET A 190 9.68 20.37 1.36
C MET A 190 9.16 21.57 2.18
N PRO A 191 8.48 21.34 3.32
CA PRO A 191 8.09 20.04 3.88
C PRO A 191 6.94 19.39 3.09
N LEU A 192 6.87 18.06 3.14
CA LEU A 192 5.74 17.31 2.61
C LEU A 192 4.68 17.16 3.69
N ARG A 193 3.53 17.80 3.49
CA ARG A 193 2.37 17.73 4.39
C ARG A 193 1.30 16.87 3.77
N PHE A 194 0.93 15.82 4.48
CA PHE A 194 -0.03 14.83 4.03
C PHE A 194 -1.32 14.93 4.82
N ASP A 195 -2.43 15.05 4.11
CA ASP A 195 -3.78 15.10 4.67
C ASP A 195 -4.69 14.12 3.95
N ILE A 196 -5.39 13.29 4.73
CA ILE A 196 -6.38 12.37 4.17
C ILE A 196 -7.74 13.06 4.06
N ARG A 197 -8.40 12.85 2.92
CA ARG A 197 -9.77 13.29 2.67
C ARG A 197 -10.66 12.06 2.59
N PRO A 198 -11.35 11.69 3.68
CA PRO A 198 -12.14 10.48 3.71
C PRO A 198 -13.30 10.54 2.71
N ALA A 199 -13.56 9.43 2.01
CA ALA A 199 -14.69 9.29 1.08
C ALA A 199 -14.84 10.42 0.03
N ALA A 200 -13.75 11.10 -0.32
CA ALA A 200 -13.79 12.32 -1.12
C ALA A 200 -13.89 12.10 -2.64
N LEU A 201 -13.66 10.88 -3.13
CA LEU A 201 -13.76 10.55 -4.55
C LEU A 201 -14.78 9.43 -4.76
N THR A 202 -15.74 9.67 -5.65
CA THR A 202 -16.68 8.63 -6.10
C THR A 202 -16.13 7.98 -7.37
N VAL A 203 -15.95 6.67 -7.34
CA VAL A 203 -15.49 5.86 -8.48
C VAL A 203 -16.51 4.79 -8.82
N LEU A 204 -16.53 4.33 -10.07
CA LEU A 204 -17.30 3.15 -10.45
C LEU A 204 -16.47 1.89 -10.17
N ALA A 205 -17.02 0.97 -9.38
CA ALA A 205 -16.36 -0.28 -9.03
C ALA A 205 -17.37 -1.44 -8.99
N PRO A 206 -16.94 -2.70 -9.18
CA PRO A 206 -17.80 -3.85 -9.01
C PRO A 206 -18.42 -3.87 -7.62
N ILE A 207 -19.65 -4.34 -7.52
CA ILE A 207 -20.34 -4.52 -6.25
C ILE A 207 -19.57 -5.60 -5.45
N VAL A 208 -18.92 -5.19 -4.37
CA VAL A 208 -18.29 -6.14 -3.45
C VAL A 208 -19.42 -6.75 -2.63
N ALA A 209 -19.73 -8.03 -2.87
CA ALA A 209 -20.60 -8.77 -1.96
C ALA A 209 -19.95 -8.73 -0.57
N VAL A 210 -20.66 -8.19 0.42
CA VAL A 210 -20.24 -8.27 1.82
C VAL A 210 -20.24 -9.76 2.17
N GLU A 211 -19.06 -10.38 2.28
CA GLU A 211 -18.94 -11.71 2.86
C GLU A 211 -19.53 -11.65 4.27
N GLY A 212 -20.75 -12.16 4.40
CA GLY A 212 -21.46 -12.24 5.67
C GLY A 212 -20.58 -12.96 6.70
N SER A 213 -20.53 -12.38 7.89
CA SER A 213 -20.10 -13.04 9.12
C SER A 213 -20.81 -14.39 9.25
N GLN A 214 -20.14 -15.47 8.86
CA GLN A 214 -20.45 -16.79 9.36
C GLN A 214 -19.95 -16.83 10.80
N ASP A 215 -20.78 -16.33 11.71
CA ASP A 215 -20.64 -16.60 13.12
C ASP A 215 -20.99 -18.09 13.32
N SER A 216 -19.97 -18.87 13.69
CA SER A 216 -20.11 -20.25 14.10
C SER A 216 -20.26 -20.29 15.61
N ALA A 217 -21.47 -20.57 16.09
CA ALA A 217 -21.84 -21.24 17.34
C ALA A 217 -23.36 -21.03 17.50
N ASP A 218 -24.20 -22.04 17.65
CA ASP A 218 -24.17 -22.85 18.86
C ASP A 218 -24.82 -24.21 18.62
N GLY A 219 -24.11 -25.25 19.05
CA GLY A 219 -24.60 -26.62 19.13
C GLY A 219 -25.47 -26.77 20.37
N GLY A 220 -26.78 -26.58 20.22
CA GLY A 220 -27.77 -26.90 21.25
C GLY A 220 -28.21 -28.36 21.14
N LEU A 221 -27.60 -29.25 21.94
CA LEU A 221 -28.15 -30.57 22.27
C LEU A 221 -29.57 -30.41 22.86
N PRO A 222 -30.59 -31.17 22.42
CA PRO A 222 -31.88 -31.17 23.09
C PRO A 222 -31.77 -31.89 24.44
N ARG A 223 -32.05 -31.16 25.53
CA ARG A 223 -32.19 -31.72 26.89
C ARG A 223 -33.42 -32.63 26.96
N GLY A 224 -33.27 -33.68 27.77
CA GLY A 224 -34.18 -34.81 27.96
C GLY A 224 -35.66 -34.49 28.14
N ALA A 225 -36.48 -35.39 27.61
CA ALA A 225 -37.88 -35.54 27.92
C ALA A 225 -38.07 -35.95 29.40
N PRO A 226 -39.01 -35.33 30.15
CA PRO A 226 -39.46 -35.86 31.43
C PRO A 226 -40.53 -36.96 31.22
N PRO A 227 -40.68 -37.90 32.18
CA PRO A 227 -41.56 -39.06 32.04
C PRO A 227 -43.03 -38.71 32.22
N ALA A 228 -43.88 -39.56 31.63
CA ALA A 228 -45.32 -39.53 31.73
C ALA A 228 -45.85 -39.66 33.17
N MET A 229 -46.90 -38.90 33.49
CA MET A 229 -47.86 -39.25 34.52
C MET A 229 -49.28 -39.24 33.94
N ALA A 230 -50.00 -40.30 34.29
CA ALA A 230 -51.33 -40.66 33.86
C ALA A 230 -52.43 -39.94 34.66
N THR A 231 -53.54 -39.65 33.99
CA THR A 231 -54.96 -39.62 34.44
C THR A 231 -55.77 -39.31 33.17
N ALA A 232 -56.79 -40.04 32.73
CA ALA A 232 -57.69 -41.01 33.37
C ALA A 232 -58.05 -42.15 32.40
#